data_AF-A0A7S2C6L3-F1
#
_entry.id   AF-A0A7S2C6L3-F1
#
_cell.length_a   1.000
_cell.length_b   1.000
_cell.length_c   1.000
_cell.angle_alpha   90.00
_cell.angle_beta   90.00
_cell.angle_gamma   90.00
#
_symmetry.space_group_name_H-M   'P 1'
#
loop_
_entity.id
_entity.type
_entity.pdbx_description
1 polymer ?
#
loop_
_entity_poly.entity_id
_entity_poly.type
_entity_poly.pdbx_seq_one_letter_code
_entity_poly.pdbx_strand_id
1 'polypeptide(L)'
;MRITAFSLMAVAIADPHGFLKPVKITGTPVALMWIQGALIPAHLYTPLLEAVQQKSSQELWIGQPSFLLDTPEPARLSANVADTLKLMRAAGFNGTTVYFGAHSLGTVFLQQYCA
;
A
#
# COMPACT_ATOMS: atom_id res chain seq x y z
N MET A 1 37.66 -19.34 -10.01
CA MET A 1 37.24 -17.93 -10.08
C MET A 1 35.75 -17.87 -9.73
N ARG A 2 35.40 -17.41 -8.53
CA ARG A 2 34.01 -17.36 -8.05
C ARG A 2 33.32 -16.15 -8.69
N ILE A 3 32.26 -16.40 -9.44
CA ILE A 3 31.42 -15.34 -10.03
C ILE A 3 30.52 -14.82 -8.90
N THR A 4 30.82 -13.62 -8.41
CA THR A 4 30.00 -12.91 -7.43
C THR A 4 28.72 -12.46 -8.11
N ALA A 5 27.57 -12.98 -7.66
CA ALA A 5 26.26 -12.52 -8.13
C ALA A 5 26.03 -11.07 -7.67
N PHE A 6 25.88 -10.16 -8.63
CA PHE A 6 25.42 -8.80 -8.39
C PHE A 6 23.92 -8.85 -8.12
N SER A 7 23.53 -8.74 -6.84
CA SER A 7 22.13 -8.48 -6.49
C SER A 7 21.79 -7.06 -6.93
N LEU A 8 20.92 -6.95 -7.94
CA LEU A 8 20.32 -5.69 -8.35
C LEU A 8 19.40 -5.22 -7.19
N MET A 9 19.88 -4.31 -6.36
CA MET A 9 18.99 -3.56 -5.47
C MET A 9 18.19 -2.60 -6.36
N ALA A 10 16.98 -3.01 -6.72
CA ALA A 10 15.99 -2.11 -7.27
C ALA A 10 15.75 -1.02 -6.23
N VAL A 11 16.15 0.21 -6.55
CA VAL A 11 15.74 1.39 -5.81
C VAL A 11 14.22 1.45 -5.94
N ALA A 12 13.51 1.13 -4.86
CA ALA A 12 12.10 1.44 -4.75
C ALA A 12 12.00 2.96 -4.69
N ILE A 13 11.75 3.58 -5.85
CA ILE A 13 11.32 4.97 -5.88
C ILE A 13 9.93 4.94 -5.27
N ALA A 14 9.80 5.41 -4.03
CA ALA A 14 8.49 5.68 -3.43
C ALA A 14 7.77 6.66 -4.36
N ASP A 15 6.83 6.11 -5.13
CA ASP A 15 6.07 6.88 -6.09
C ASP A 15 5.17 7.85 -5.29
N PRO A 16 5.22 9.18 -5.52
CA PRO A 16 4.38 10.14 -4.80
C PRO A 16 2.86 9.91 -4.98
N HIS A 17 2.45 8.87 -5.72
CA HIS A 17 1.09 8.56 -6.11
C HIS A 17 0.23 7.83 -5.07
N GLY A 18 0.63 7.77 -3.80
CA GLY A 18 -0.20 7.18 -2.74
C GLY A 18 -0.37 5.66 -2.86
N PHE A 19 0.55 5.00 -3.58
CA PHE A 19 0.66 3.54 -3.63
C PHE A 19 2.09 3.12 -3.98
N LEU A 20 2.44 1.86 -3.67
CA LEU A 20 3.71 1.21 -4.01
C LEU A 20 3.43 0.08 -5.00
N LYS A 21 4.20 0.05 -6.10
CA LYS A 21 4.23 -1.06 -7.05
C LYS A 21 4.90 -2.29 -6.42
N PRO A 22 4.57 -3.51 -6.86
CA PRO A 22 5.16 -4.74 -6.34
C PRO A 22 6.67 -4.80 -6.60
N VAL A 23 7.44 -5.24 -5.60
CA VAL A 23 8.88 -5.55 -5.80
C VAL A 23 9.09 -6.91 -6.47
N LYS A 24 8.15 -7.85 -6.27
CA LYS A 24 8.14 -9.17 -6.90
C LYS A 24 6.99 -9.22 -7.89
N ILE A 25 7.29 -9.47 -9.17
CA ILE A 25 6.32 -9.59 -10.26
C ILE A 25 5.90 -11.05 -10.52
N THR A 26 6.14 -11.91 -9.54
CA THR A 26 5.79 -13.34 -9.57
C THR A 26 4.79 -13.62 -8.47
N GLY A 27 3.75 -14.40 -8.77
CA GLY A 27 2.68 -14.72 -7.82
C GLY A 27 1.33 -14.13 -8.23
N THR A 28 0.33 -14.26 -7.36
CA THR A 28 -1.01 -13.70 -7.62
C THR A 28 -0.99 -12.20 -7.29
N PRO A 29 -1.46 -11.32 -8.19
CA PRO A 29 -1.63 -9.90 -7.89
C PRO A 29 -2.65 -9.71 -6.77
N VAL A 30 -2.19 -9.13 -5.66
CA VAL A 30 -3.04 -8.77 -4.51
C VAL A 30 -2.69 -7.37 -4.03
N ALA A 31 -3.65 -6.67 -3.43
CA ALA A 31 -3.42 -5.36 -2.85
C ALA A 31 -3.50 -5.40 -1.31
N LEU A 32 -2.71 -4.56 -0.64
CA LEU A 32 -2.88 -4.17 0.76
C LEU A 32 -3.21 -2.68 0.82
N MET A 33 -4.41 -2.32 1.27
CA MET A 33 -4.78 -0.94 1.58
C MET A 33 -4.40 -0.63 3.03
N TRP A 34 -3.54 0.35 3.24
CA TRP A 34 -3.10 0.77 4.57
C TRP A 34 -3.68 2.13 4.95
N ILE A 35 -4.50 2.17 6.00
CA ILE A 35 -5.09 3.40 6.52
C ILE A 35 -4.23 3.94 7.68
N GLN A 36 -3.76 5.17 7.52
CA GLN A 36 -2.94 5.86 8.52
C GLN A 36 -3.66 6.11 9.85
N GLY A 37 -2.90 6.44 10.91
CA GLY A 37 -3.45 6.97 12.16
C GLY A 37 -3.68 8.49 12.13
N ALA A 38 -4.25 9.05 13.20
CA ALA A 38 -4.47 10.49 13.31
C ALA A 38 -3.15 11.27 13.30
N LEU A 39 -3.11 12.37 12.54
CA LEU A 39 -1.97 13.28 12.43
C LEU A 39 -0.66 12.60 11.98
N ILE A 40 -0.75 11.48 11.25
CA ILE A 40 0.43 10.76 10.74
C ILE A 40 0.31 10.67 9.21
N PRO A 41 1.18 11.36 8.45
CA PRO A 41 1.17 11.26 7.00
C PRO A 41 1.29 9.82 6.50
N ALA A 42 0.52 9.48 5.46
CA ALA A 42 0.45 8.13 4.90
C ALA A 42 1.84 7.56 4.52
N HIS A 43 2.70 8.41 3.95
CA HIS A 43 4.02 8.01 3.45
C HIS A 43 5.00 7.61 4.56
N LEU A 44 4.75 7.99 5.83
CA LEU A 44 5.61 7.56 6.94
C LEU A 44 5.52 6.07 7.24
N TYR A 45 4.47 5.39 6.75
CA TYR A 45 4.35 3.94 6.84
C TYR A 45 5.11 3.21 5.71
N THR A 46 5.63 3.91 4.70
CA THR A 46 6.28 3.29 3.54
C THR A 46 7.40 2.31 3.93
N PRO A 47 8.33 2.63 4.86
CA PRO A 47 9.39 1.67 5.22
C PRO A 47 8.87 0.36 5.82
N LEU A 48 7.80 0.43 6.63
CA LEU A 48 7.12 -0.75 7.17
C LEU A 48 6.46 -1.55 6.03
N LEU A 49 5.76 -0.86 5.15
CA LEU A 49 5.01 -1.47 4.06
C LEU A 49 5.93 -2.12 3.02
N GLU A 50 7.06 -1.49 2.70
CA GLU A 50 8.12 -2.09 1.88
C GLU A 50 8.66 -3.36 2.55
N ALA A 51 8.92 -3.34 3.85
CA ALA A 51 9.38 -4.54 4.56
C ALA A 51 8.37 -5.69 4.48
N VAL A 52 7.06 -5.41 4.57
CA VAL A 52 5.99 -6.38 4.34
C VAL A 52 6.03 -6.91 2.91
N GLN A 53 6.15 -6.01 1.92
CA GLN A 53 6.23 -6.34 0.50
C GLN A 53 7.39 -7.29 0.18
N GLN A 54 8.57 -7.03 0.76
CA GLN A 54 9.77 -7.87 0.57
C GLN A 54 9.57 -9.30 1.09
N LYS A 55 8.76 -9.49 2.13
CA LYS A 55 8.48 -10.80 2.73
C LYS A 55 7.32 -11.54 2.06
N SER A 56 6.45 -10.84 1.33
CA SER A 56 5.35 -11.45 0.60
C SER A 56 5.85 -12.41 -0.50
N SER A 57 5.15 -13.53 -0.69
CA SER A 57 5.32 -14.42 -1.85
C SER A 57 4.40 -14.03 -3.03
N GLN A 58 3.52 -13.05 -2.83
CA GLN A 58 2.59 -12.56 -3.84
C GLN A 58 3.18 -11.36 -4.59
N GLU A 59 2.58 -11.05 -5.75
CA GLU A 59 2.74 -9.75 -6.39
C GLU A 59 1.94 -8.72 -5.58
N LEU A 60 2.52 -8.27 -4.46
CA LEU A 60 1.85 -7.42 -3.49
C LEU A 60 1.95 -5.95 -3.92
N TRP A 61 0.81 -5.37 -4.26
CA TRP A 61 0.63 -3.93 -4.40
C TRP A 61 0.21 -3.33 -3.07
N ILE A 62 0.60 -2.09 -2.79
CA ILE A 62 0.26 -1.43 -1.52
C ILE A 62 -0.37 -0.08 -1.81
N GLY A 63 -1.57 0.17 -1.32
CA GLY A 63 -2.19 1.51 -1.36
C GLY A 63 -2.07 2.21 -0.02
N GLN A 64 -1.80 3.52 -0.09
CA GLN A 64 -1.67 4.42 1.04
C GLN A 64 -2.55 5.65 0.76
N PRO A 65 -3.89 5.52 0.86
CA PRO A 65 -4.79 6.65 0.67
C PRO A 65 -4.41 7.77 1.63
N SER A 66 -4.25 8.98 1.10
CA SER A 66 -3.99 10.17 1.89
C SER A 66 -5.28 10.81 2.37
N PHE A 67 -5.20 11.55 3.48
CA PHE A 67 -6.33 12.25 4.07
C PHE A 67 -5.93 13.69 4.40
N LEU A 68 -6.93 14.57 4.48
CA LEU A 68 -6.70 15.96 4.85
C LEU A 68 -6.16 16.02 6.28
N LEU A 69 -5.21 16.94 6.55
CA LEU A 69 -4.54 17.08 7.86
C LEU A 69 -3.94 15.77 8.39
N ASP A 70 -3.56 14.87 7.49
CA ASP A 70 -2.99 13.56 7.82
C ASP A 70 -3.86 12.73 8.78
N THR A 71 -5.17 12.94 8.74
CA THR A 71 -6.11 12.32 9.68
C THR A 71 -7.23 11.62 8.91
N PRO A 72 -7.41 10.30 9.08
CA PRO A 72 -8.52 9.58 8.48
C PRO A 72 -9.87 10.20 8.83
N GLU A 73 -10.81 10.15 7.89
CA GLU A 73 -12.18 10.66 8.09
C GLU A 73 -13.18 9.64 7.53
N PRO A 74 -14.20 9.20 8.31
CA PRO A 74 -15.13 8.15 7.87
C PRO A 74 -15.85 8.47 6.56
N ALA A 75 -16.27 9.73 6.39
CA ALA A 75 -16.99 10.19 5.20
C ALA A 75 -16.15 10.15 3.92
N ARG A 76 -14.82 10.17 4.05
CA ARG A 76 -13.88 10.21 2.92
C ARG A 76 -13.20 8.86 2.67
N LEU A 77 -13.22 7.95 3.66
CA LEU A 77 -12.54 6.67 3.60
C LEU A 77 -12.89 5.86 2.34
N SER A 78 -14.18 5.69 2.05
CA SER A 78 -14.61 4.92 0.87
C SER A 78 -14.14 5.54 -0.45
N ALA A 79 -14.24 6.86 -0.59
CA ALA A 79 -13.82 7.57 -1.78
C ALA A 79 -12.30 7.49 -1.97
N ASN A 80 -11.53 7.75 -0.92
CA ASN A 80 -10.07 7.74 -0.98
C ASN A 80 -9.53 6.34 -1.27
N VAL A 81 -10.11 5.28 -0.68
CA VAL A 81 -9.77 3.89 -1.02
C VAL A 81 -10.07 3.58 -2.49
N ALA A 82 -11.24 3.99 -2.99
CA ALA A 82 -11.63 3.76 -4.38
C ALA A 82 -10.70 4.50 -5.36
N ASP A 83 -10.32 5.73 -5.05
CA ASP A 83 -9.41 6.54 -5.86
C ASP A 83 -7.99 5.95 -5.88
N THR A 84 -7.46 5.55 -4.72
CA THR A 84 -6.17 4.84 -4.64
C THR A 84 -6.20 3.55 -5.45
N LEU A 85 -7.26 2.75 -5.34
CA LEU A 85 -7.39 1.52 -6.12
C LEU A 85 -7.52 1.80 -7.63
N LYS A 86 -8.20 2.88 -8.02
CA LYS A 86 -8.28 3.33 -9.42
C LYS A 86 -6.91 3.71 -9.97
N LEU A 87 -6.09 4.44 -9.21
CA LEU A 87 -4.72 4.78 -9.59
C LEU A 87 -3.85 3.53 -9.74
N MET A 88 -3.96 2.58 -8.80
CA MET A 88 -3.26 1.30 -8.89
C MET A 88 -3.65 0.51 -10.13
N ARG A 89 -4.96 0.44 -10.44
CA ARG A 89 -5.46 -0.23 -11.66
C ARG A 89 -4.93 0.43 -12.93
N ALA A 90 -4.93 1.76 -12.98
CA ALA A 90 -4.34 2.51 -14.09
C ALA A 90 -2.83 2.25 -14.24
N ALA A 91 -2.15 1.95 -13.13
CA ALA A 91 -0.73 1.61 -13.11
C ALA A 91 -0.41 0.13 -13.40
N GLY A 92 -1.42 -0.73 -13.56
CA GLY A 92 -1.26 -2.14 -13.94
C GLY A 92 -1.78 -3.17 -12.94
N PHE A 93 -2.31 -2.77 -11.79
CA PHE A 93 -2.93 -3.72 -10.85
C PHE A 93 -4.19 -4.34 -11.47
N ASN A 94 -4.17 -5.65 -11.66
CA ASN A 94 -5.27 -6.44 -12.23
C ASN A 94 -5.82 -7.50 -11.25
N GLY A 95 -5.38 -7.48 -10.00
CA GLY A 95 -5.83 -8.39 -8.96
C GLY A 95 -7.26 -8.10 -8.49
N THR A 96 -7.94 -9.14 -7.99
CA THR A 96 -9.28 -9.03 -7.42
C THR A 96 -9.28 -8.97 -5.89
N THR A 97 -8.21 -9.46 -5.25
CA THR A 97 -8.10 -9.53 -3.80
C THR A 97 -7.47 -8.28 -3.21
N VAL A 98 -8.17 -7.66 -2.26
CA VAL A 98 -7.69 -6.48 -1.52
C VAL A 98 -7.78 -6.79 -0.03
N TYR A 99 -6.63 -6.80 0.63
CA TYR A 99 -6.51 -6.85 2.09
C TYR A 99 -6.49 -5.43 2.65
N PHE A 100 -6.90 -5.28 3.91
CA PHE A 100 -6.88 -4.00 4.60
C PHE A 100 -6.06 -4.10 5.88
N GLY A 101 -5.29 -3.05 6.15
CA GLY A 101 -4.58 -2.84 7.40
C GLY A 101 -4.70 -1.38 7.82
N ALA A 102 -4.53 -1.11 9.11
CA ALA A 102 -4.63 0.24 9.64
C ALA A 102 -3.91 0.40 10.97
N HIS A 103 -3.64 1.65 11.34
CA HIS A 103 -3.05 2.01 12.63
C HIS A 103 -3.94 2.99 13.41
N SER A 104 -4.10 2.76 14.72
CA SER A 104 -4.74 3.67 15.67
C SER A 104 -6.15 4.12 15.20
N LEU A 105 -6.40 5.42 15.04
CA LEU A 105 -7.68 5.96 14.54
C LEU A 105 -8.11 5.33 13.20
N GLY A 106 -7.14 5.04 12.32
CA GLY A 106 -7.42 4.36 11.05
C GLY A 106 -8.08 3.00 11.27
N THR A 107 -7.73 2.28 12.34
CA THR A 107 -8.34 0.99 12.67
C THR A 107 -9.81 1.14 13.04
N VAL A 108 -10.16 2.18 13.82
CA VAL A 108 -11.55 2.46 14.21
C VAL A 108 -12.42 2.69 12.98
N PHE A 109 -11.95 3.49 12.03
CA PHE A 109 -12.74 3.78 10.82
C PHE A 109 -12.71 2.65 9.80
N LEU A 110 -11.62 1.88 9.73
CA LEU A 110 -11.57 0.68 8.90
C LEU A 110 -12.58 -0.38 9.35
N GLN A 111 -12.80 -0.53 10.67
CA GLN A 111 -13.82 -1.45 11.19
C GLN A 111 -15.22 -1.08 10.66
N GLN A 112 -15.56 0.21 10.64
CA GLN A 112 -16.83 0.69 10.10
C GLN A 112 -16.92 0.50 8.58
N TYR A 113 -15.80 0.64 7.85
CA TYR A 113 -15.76 0.44 6.41
C TYR A 113 -15.96 -1.03 5.99
N CYS A 114 -15.47 -1.96 6.80
CA CYS A 114 -15.54 -3.41 6.51
C CYS A 114 -16.81 -4.11 7.05
N ALA A 115 -17.64 -3.40 7.83
CA ALA A 115 -18.87 -3.95 8.41
C ALA A 115 -20.01 -4.01 7.39
#